data_AF-A0A968JQ78-F1
#
_entry.id   AF-A0A968JQ78-F1
#
_cell.length_a   1.000
_cell.length_b   1.000
_cell.length_c   1.000
_cell.angle_alpha   90.00
_cell.angle_beta   90.00
_cell.angle_gamma   90.00
#
_symmetry.space_group_name_H-M   'P 1'
#
loop_
_entity.id
_entity.type
_entity.pdbx_description
1 polymer ?
#
loop_
_entity_poly.entity_id
_entity_poly.type
_entity_poly.pdbx_seq_one_letter_code
_entity_poly.pdbx_strand_id
1 'polypeptide(L)'
;MSQNGEFVGIQFKMGLGENIQPINPNLVPSTHPLHLDRKMYNQELGNYIFNQIELSRTALMDSIPTIINIGDEYLKTIELPFAFTADVGFNITLTIRVDYRTWFEQINIKNDSPEDFVTKITENIAKSFQLVAVNKSVN
;
A
#
# COMPACT_ATOMS: atom_id res chain seq x y z
N MET A 1 -18.07 21.35 27.24
CA MET A 1 -18.52 19.94 27.24
C MET A 1 -17.83 19.28 26.07
N SER A 2 -16.97 18.30 26.33
CA SER A 2 -16.24 17.59 25.28
C SER A 2 -17.18 16.53 24.70
N GLN A 3 -17.58 16.65 23.43
CA GLN A 3 -18.48 15.69 22.79
C GLN A 3 -17.69 14.50 22.25
N ASN A 4 -18.20 13.30 22.49
CA ASN A 4 -17.69 12.08 21.89
C ASN A 4 -17.93 12.10 20.37
N GLY A 5 -16.94 11.65 19.59
CA GLY A 5 -17.07 11.47 18.16
C GLY A 5 -17.63 10.09 17.81
N GLU A 6 -18.57 10.04 16.88
CA GLU A 6 -19.05 8.79 16.26
C GLU A 6 -18.35 8.58 14.92
N PHE A 7 -17.78 7.39 14.72
CA PHE A 7 -17.05 7.01 13.52
C PHE A 7 -17.68 5.78 12.90
N VAL A 8 -17.72 5.72 11.57
CA VAL A 8 -18.32 4.62 10.80
C VAL A 8 -17.29 3.74 10.10
N GLY A 9 -16.01 4.10 10.17
CA GLY A 9 -14.92 3.33 9.60
C GLY A 9 -13.64 4.11 9.49
N ILE A 10 -12.65 3.50 8.83
CA ILE A 10 -11.38 4.13 8.50
C ILE A 10 -11.17 4.11 6.98
N GLN A 11 -10.60 5.19 6.47
CA GLN A 11 -10.25 5.33 5.07
C GLN A 11 -8.77 5.71 4.97
N PHE A 12 -8.02 5.02 4.12
CA PHE A 12 -6.63 5.34 3.84
C PHE A 12 -6.26 4.95 2.41
N LYS A 13 -5.09 5.41 1.95
CA LYS A 13 -4.46 4.95 0.71
C LYS A 13 -3.18 4.21 1.05
N MET A 14 -2.91 3.10 0.37
CA MET A 14 -1.64 2.38 0.50
C MET A 14 -0.66 2.87 -0.55
N GLY A 15 0.40 3.56 -0.13
CA GLY A 15 1.45 4.09 -0.99
C GLY A 15 1.81 5.55 -0.62
N LEU A 16 2.65 6.19 -1.42
CA LEU A 16 2.97 7.62 -1.26
C LEU A 16 2.09 8.45 -2.19
N GLY A 17 1.41 9.45 -1.62
CA GLY A 17 0.60 10.39 -2.40
C GLY A 17 1.46 11.31 -3.27
N GLU A 18 0.80 11.94 -4.25
CA GLU A 18 1.39 12.77 -5.31
C GLU A 18 2.38 13.84 -4.79
N ASN A 19 2.17 14.37 -3.58
CA ASN A 19 3.00 15.45 -3.01
C ASN A 19 4.34 14.98 -2.41
N ILE A 20 4.52 13.68 -2.19
CA ILE A 20 5.72 13.10 -1.56
C ILE A 20 6.60 12.38 -2.60
N GLN A 21 5.99 11.96 -3.71
CA GLN A 21 6.59 11.28 -4.87
C GLN A 21 7.85 11.97 -5.43
N PRO A 22 7.87 13.30 -5.70
CA PRO A 22 9.02 13.95 -6.34
C PRO A 22 10.14 14.32 -5.35
N ILE A 23 10.03 13.94 -4.07
CA ILE A 23 11.08 14.24 -3.09
C ILE A 23 12.35 13.48 -3.48
N ASN A 24 13.42 14.21 -3.73
CA ASN A 24 14.73 13.62 -3.95
C ASN A 24 15.21 12.92 -2.66
N PRO A 25 15.35 11.58 -2.65
CA PRO A 25 15.76 10.80 -1.47
C PRO A 25 17.13 11.19 -0.91
N ASN A 26 17.99 11.81 -1.73
CA ASN A 26 19.31 12.26 -1.28
C ASN A 26 19.24 13.56 -0.46
N LEU A 27 18.09 14.27 -0.49
CA LEU A 27 17.88 15.50 0.27
C LEU A 27 17.28 15.24 1.66
N VAL A 28 16.78 14.03 1.92
CA VAL A 28 16.30 13.67 3.26
C VAL A 28 17.43 13.09 4.11
N PRO A 29 17.45 13.34 5.44
CA PRO A 29 18.45 12.78 6.33
C PRO A 29 18.56 11.27 6.21
N SER A 30 19.75 10.70 6.41
CA SER A 30 19.97 9.25 6.31
C SER A 30 19.17 8.41 7.29
N THR A 31 18.70 9.02 8.38
CA THR A 31 17.82 8.39 9.37
C THR A 31 16.34 8.43 8.97
N HIS A 32 15.99 9.16 7.91
CA HIS A 32 14.62 9.31 7.47
C HIS A 32 14.15 8.04 6.73
N PRO A 33 12.91 7.55 6.93
CA PRO A 33 12.39 6.37 6.24
C PRO A 33 12.36 6.48 4.71
N LEU A 34 12.32 7.71 4.19
CA LEU A 34 12.40 8.03 2.76
C LEU A 34 13.84 8.30 2.27
N HIS A 35 14.85 8.07 3.11
CA HIS A 35 16.22 8.10 2.60
C HIS A 35 16.41 6.97 1.61
N LEU A 36 17.24 7.20 0.59
CA LEU A 36 17.44 6.36 -0.59
C LEU A 36 17.38 4.84 -0.28
N ASP A 37 16.20 4.26 -0.42
CA ASP A 37 16.02 2.82 -0.58
C ASP A 37 15.91 2.56 -2.08
N ARG A 38 16.96 1.96 -2.65
CA ARG A 38 17.05 1.64 -4.08
C ARG A 38 15.93 0.70 -4.56
N LYS A 39 15.20 0.06 -3.65
CA LYS A 39 14.09 -0.84 -3.98
C LYS A 39 12.75 -0.13 -4.14
N MET A 40 12.58 1.05 -3.53
CA MET A 40 11.30 1.79 -3.55
C MET A 40 11.38 3.10 -4.31
N TYR A 41 12.56 3.69 -4.47
CA TYR A 41 12.74 4.86 -5.34
C TYR A 41 13.23 4.42 -6.72
N ASN A 42 12.37 4.58 -7.74
CA ASN A 42 12.73 4.32 -9.11
C ASN A 42 13.51 5.51 -9.68
N GLN A 43 14.82 5.31 -9.90
CA GLN A 43 15.70 6.37 -10.40
C GLN A 43 15.42 6.78 -11.85
N GLU A 44 14.89 5.87 -12.67
CA GLU A 44 14.56 6.13 -14.07
C GLU A 44 13.30 6.98 -14.20
N LEU A 45 12.30 6.69 -13.35
CA LEU A 45 11.04 7.43 -13.29
C LEU A 45 11.13 8.68 -12.40
N GLY A 46 12.14 8.76 -11.54
CA GLY A 46 12.33 9.87 -10.59
C GLY A 46 11.24 9.94 -9.52
N ASN A 47 10.65 8.80 -9.17
CA ASN A 47 9.48 8.72 -8.31
C ASN A 47 9.55 7.51 -7.37
N TYR A 48 8.64 7.45 -6.39
CA TYR A 48 8.52 6.30 -5.49
C TYR A 48 7.48 5.31 -6.00
N ILE A 49 7.84 4.03 -5.97
CA ILE A 49 6.94 2.92 -6.20
C ILE A 49 6.60 2.26 -4.87
N PHE A 50 5.37 1.78 -4.73
CA PHE A 50 4.95 1.08 -3.51
C PHE A 50 4.86 -0.44 -3.69
N ASN A 51 4.91 -0.93 -4.93
CA ASN A 51 5.11 -2.34 -5.24
C ASN A 51 5.97 -2.51 -6.50
N GLN A 52 6.84 -3.51 -6.47
CA GLN A 52 7.60 -3.98 -7.63
C GLN A 52 7.36 -5.48 -7.79
N ILE A 53 7.05 -5.92 -9.01
CA ILE A 53 6.87 -7.34 -9.34
C ILE A 53 7.85 -7.70 -10.43
N GLU A 54 8.60 -8.76 -10.19
CA GLU A 54 9.48 -9.37 -11.18
C GLU A 54 8.78 -10.61 -11.74
N LEU A 55 8.38 -10.53 -13.02
CA LEU A 55 7.62 -11.59 -13.68
C LEU A 55 8.51 -12.39 -14.62
N SER A 56 8.82 -13.62 -14.20
CA SER A 56 9.56 -14.61 -14.97
C SER A 56 8.62 -15.68 -15.52
N ARG A 57 8.29 -15.62 -16.81
CA ARG A 57 7.34 -16.56 -17.46
C ARG A 57 7.98 -17.87 -17.91
N THR A 58 9.30 -17.92 -17.92
CA THR A 58 10.06 -19.07 -18.40
C THR A 58 11.00 -19.54 -17.29
N ALA A 59 11.10 -20.85 -17.09
CA ALA A 59 12.04 -21.46 -16.13
C ALA A 59 13.48 -21.56 -16.68
N LEU A 60 13.76 -20.95 -17.84
CA LEU A 60 15.09 -20.88 -18.42
C LEU A 60 15.88 -19.83 -17.65
N MET A 61 17.07 -20.20 -17.17
CA MET A 61 17.95 -19.31 -16.39
C MET A 61 18.30 -17.99 -17.11
N ASP A 62 18.16 -17.93 -18.43
CA ASP A 62 18.55 -16.77 -19.26
C ASP A 62 17.38 -15.89 -19.72
N SER A 63 16.15 -16.11 -19.22
CA SER A 63 15.05 -15.22 -19.60
C SER A 63 15.10 -13.90 -18.82
N ILE A 64 15.10 -12.78 -19.53
CA ILE A 64 15.00 -11.44 -18.92
C ILE A 64 13.60 -11.31 -18.30
N PRO A 65 13.50 -11.07 -16.98
CA PRO A 65 12.22 -10.88 -16.32
C PRO A 65 11.56 -9.58 -16.77
N THR A 66 10.22 -9.57 -16.81
CA THR A 66 9.48 -8.32 -16.97
C THR A 66 9.35 -7.66 -15.60
N ILE A 67 9.90 -6.46 -15.45
CA ILE A 67 9.75 -5.66 -14.24
C ILE A 67 8.47 -4.83 -14.37
N ILE A 68 7.59 -4.97 -13.38
CA ILE A 68 6.36 -4.21 -13.27
C ILE A 68 6.47 -3.33 -12.03
N ASN A 69 6.37 -2.02 -12.23
CA ASN A 69 6.42 -1.02 -11.18
C ASN A 69 5.02 -0.47 -10.93
N ILE A 70 4.62 -0.37 -9.68
CA ILE A 70 3.32 0.17 -9.27
C ILE A 70 3.57 1.44 -8.47
N GLY A 71 3.36 2.58 -9.14
CA GLY A 71 3.47 3.94 -8.61
C GLY A 71 2.12 4.54 -8.21
N ASP A 72 2.12 5.85 -7.96
CA ASP A 72 0.97 6.60 -7.46
C ASP A 72 -0.26 6.57 -8.37
N GLU A 73 -0.06 6.40 -9.68
CA GLU A 73 -1.11 6.27 -10.68
C GLU A 73 -2.06 5.10 -10.40
N TYR A 74 -1.64 4.15 -9.56
CA TYR A 74 -2.41 2.98 -9.15
C TYR A 74 -2.90 3.01 -7.70
N LEU A 75 -2.79 4.15 -7.01
CA LEU A 75 -3.28 4.29 -5.63
C LEU A 75 -4.78 3.97 -5.54
N LYS A 76 -5.12 3.04 -4.64
CA LYS A 76 -6.50 2.73 -4.30
C LYS A 76 -6.84 3.29 -2.92
N THR A 77 -8.05 3.84 -2.82
CA THR A 77 -8.66 4.15 -1.52
C THR A 77 -9.16 2.85 -0.91
N ILE A 78 -8.74 2.59 0.33
CA ILE A 78 -9.14 1.45 1.13
C ILE A 78 -10.12 1.95 2.18
N GLU A 79 -11.29 1.34 2.23
CA GLU A 79 -12.35 1.66 3.18
C GLU A 79 -12.63 0.44 4.03
N LEU A 80 -12.42 0.56 5.34
CA LEU A 80 -12.69 -0.49 6.31
C LEU A 80 -13.85 -0.03 7.18
N PRO A 81 -15.10 -0.44 6.86
CA PRO A 81 -16.27 -0.05 7.64
C PRO A 81 -16.21 -0.68 9.03
N PHE A 82 -16.30 0.16 10.05
CA PHE A 82 -16.30 -0.26 11.44
C PHE A 82 -16.82 0.87 12.33
N ALA A 83 -17.98 0.65 12.93
CA ALA A 83 -18.57 1.64 13.81
C ALA A 83 -17.84 1.66 15.16
N PHE A 84 -17.34 2.82 15.58
CA PHE A 84 -16.80 3.02 16.93
C PHE A 84 -17.06 4.43 17.43
N THR A 85 -17.19 4.57 18.74
CA THR A 85 -17.27 5.87 19.42
C THR A 85 -15.91 6.23 19.98
N ALA A 86 -15.65 7.50 20.18
CA ALA A 86 -14.39 7.95 20.76
C ALA A 86 -14.64 9.15 21.69
N ASP A 87 -14.25 9.03 22.97
CA ASP A 87 -14.27 10.06 24.03
C ASP A 87 -13.13 11.12 24.02
N VAL A 88 -13.39 12.42 23.95
CA VAL A 88 -12.30 13.43 23.82
C VAL A 88 -11.09 13.20 24.75
N GLY A 89 -9.90 12.99 24.15
CA GLY A 89 -8.63 12.80 24.89
C GLY A 89 -8.14 11.35 25.05
N PHE A 90 -8.78 10.33 24.45
CA PHE A 90 -8.21 8.97 24.40
C PHE A 90 -7.09 8.83 23.37
N ASN A 91 -6.33 7.74 23.48
CA ASN A 91 -5.54 7.18 22.38
C ASN A 91 -6.29 5.98 21.77
N ILE A 92 -6.45 5.96 20.44
CA ILE A 92 -7.02 4.80 19.71
C ILE A 92 -5.88 4.03 19.09
N THR A 93 -5.86 2.73 19.36
CA THR A 93 -5.01 1.79 18.64
C THR A 93 -5.88 0.96 17.70
N LEU A 94 -5.55 1.02 16.40
CA LEU A 94 -6.20 0.23 15.36
C LEU A 94 -5.34 -0.98 15.04
N THR A 95 -5.94 -2.17 14.99
CA THR A 95 -5.27 -3.38 14.51
C THR A 95 -5.79 -3.74 13.14
N ILE A 96 -4.98 -3.53 12.10
CA ILE A 96 -5.30 -3.86 10.72
C ILE A 96 -4.55 -5.13 10.34
N ARG A 97 -5.25 -6.09 9.73
CA ARG A 97 -4.66 -7.30 9.14
C ARG A 97 -4.63 -7.14 7.63
N VAL A 98 -3.57 -7.66 7.02
CA VAL A 98 -3.40 -7.77 5.57
C VAL A 98 -3.30 -9.25 5.19
N ASP A 99 -4.15 -9.73 4.29
CA ASP A 99 -4.00 -11.05 3.68
C ASP A 99 -3.24 -10.93 2.34
N TYR A 100 -1.93 -11.17 2.39
CA TYR A 100 -1.08 -11.11 1.20
C TYR A 100 -1.42 -12.16 0.14
N ARG A 101 -2.17 -13.23 0.48
CA ARG A 101 -2.59 -14.22 -0.52
C ARG A 101 -3.61 -13.61 -1.48
N THR A 102 -4.46 -12.71 -0.97
CA THR A 102 -5.47 -12.02 -1.76
C THR A 102 -4.84 -11.24 -2.91
N TRP A 103 -3.62 -10.71 -2.73
CA TRP A 103 -2.93 -9.92 -3.76
C TRP A 103 -2.78 -10.69 -5.08
N PHE A 104 -2.62 -12.02 -4.99
CA PHE A 104 -2.36 -12.89 -6.14
C PHE A 104 -3.59 -13.68 -6.60
N GLU A 105 -4.77 -13.44 -6.03
CA GLU A 105 -6.00 -14.09 -6.46
C GLU A 105 -6.33 -13.76 -7.92
N GLN A 106 -6.76 -14.77 -8.68
CA GLN A 106 -7.19 -14.64 -10.09
C GLN A 106 -6.12 -14.14 -11.07
N ILE A 107 -4.85 -14.08 -10.65
CA ILE A 107 -3.73 -13.82 -11.55
C ILE A 107 -3.42 -15.07 -12.36
N ASN A 108 -3.36 -14.91 -13.68
CA ASN A 108 -2.93 -15.93 -14.61
C ASN A 108 -1.54 -15.59 -15.14
N ILE A 109 -0.51 -16.17 -14.52
CA ILE A 109 0.90 -15.95 -14.86
C ILE A 109 1.21 -16.21 -16.34
N LYS A 110 0.48 -17.12 -16.97
CA LYS A 110 0.69 -17.50 -18.37
C LYS A 110 0.08 -16.48 -19.33
N ASN A 111 -1.16 -16.06 -19.07
CA ASN A 111 -1.98 -15.36 -20.06
C ASN A 111 -2.21 -13.87 -19.79
N ASP A 112 -2.11 -13.43 -18.53
CA ASP A 112 -2.33 -12.02 -18.19
C ASP A 112 -1.22 -11.17 -18.80
N SER A 113 -1.58 -10.02 -19.38
CA SER A 113 -0.60 -9.00 -19.79
C SER A 113 -0.01 -8.27 -18.56
N PRO A 114 1.10 -7.54 -18.69
CA PRO A 114 1.62 -6.72 -17.58
C PRO A 114 0.58 -5.74 -17.02
N GLU A 115 -0.28 -5.17 -17.87
CA GLU A 115 -1.35 -4.25 -17.45
C GLU A 115 -2.47 -4.97 -16.66
N ASP A 116 -2.83 -6.19 -17.09
CA ASP A 116 -3.77 -7.04 -16.34
C ASP A 116 -3.23 -7.37 -14.94
N PHE A 117 -1.92 -7.66 -14.86
CA PHE A 117 -1.23 -7.92 -13.60
C PHE A 117 -1.34 -6.72 -12.64
N VAL A 118 -1.03 -5.52 -13.12
CA VAL A 118 -1.10 -4.31 -12.29
C VAL A 118 -2.53 -4.05 -11.83
N THR A 119 -3.50 -4.15 -12.75
CA THR A 119 -4.91 -3.91 -12.44
C THR A 119 -5.40 -4.89 -11.38
N LYS A 120 -5.19 -6.20 -11.59
CA LYS A 120 -5.62 -7.23 -10.64
C LYS A 120 -4.95 -7.09 -9.29
N ILE A 121 -3.62 -6.89 -9.25
CA ILE A 121 -2.89 -6.76 -7.99
C ILE A 121 -3.37 -5.53 -7.22
N THR A 122 -3.52 -4.39 -7.86
CA THR A 122 -3.92 -3.15 -7.18
C THR A 122 -5.36 -3.22 -6.65
N GLU A 123 -6.27 -3.84 -7.41
CA GLU A 123 -7.63 -4.13 -6.94
C GLU A 123 -7.65 -5.12 -5.77
N ASN A 124 -6.83 -6.16 -5.83
CA ASN A 124 -6.72 -7.17 -4.79
C ASN A 124 -6.09 -6.63 -3.52
N ILE A 125 -5.08 -5.76 -3.62
CA ILE A 125 -4.49 -5.04 -2.50
C ILE A 125 -5.58 -4.30 -1.74
N ALA A 126 -6.46 -3.57 -2.44
CA ALA A 126 -7.54 -2.83 -1.79
C ALA A 126 -8.49 -3.73 -0.99
N LYS A 127 -8.69 -4.97 -1.42
CA LYS A 127 -9.54 -5.99 -0.77
C LYS A 127 -8.82 -6.79 0.33
N SER A 128 -7.50 -6.69 0.42
CA SER A 128 -6.69 -7.51 1.33
C SER A 128 -6.70 -7.04 2.79
N PHE A 129 -7.21 -5.84 3.04
CA PHE A 129 -7.19 -5.21 4.36
C PHE A 129 -8.46 -5.54 5.15
N GLN A 130 -8.28 -5.82 6.44
CA GLN A 130 -9.37 -6.04 7.37
C GLN A 130 -9.05 -5.34 8.69
N LEU A 131 -10.03 -4.60 9.23
CA LEU A 131 -9.91 -4.07 10.57
C LEU A 131 -10.29 -5.17 11.57
N VAL A 132 -9.34 -5.54 12.44
CA VAL A 132 -9.49 -6.64 13.39
C VAL A 132 -9.97 -6.14 14.74
N ALA A 133 -9.44 -5.00 15.20
CA ALA A 133 -9.77 -4.44 16.50
C ALA A 133 -9.57 -2.93 16.53
N VAL A 134 -10.37 -2.29 17.38
CA VAL A 134 -10.24 -0.89 17.78
C VAL A 134 -10.15 -0.87 19.29
N ASN A 135 -8.97 -0.57 19.81
CA ASN A 135 -8.71 -0.51 21.24
C ASN A 135 -8.60 0.94 21.69
N LYS A 136 -9.24 1.25 22.80
CA LYS A 136 -9.11 2.53 23.49
C LYS A 136 -8.20 2.33 24.69
N SER A 137 -7.19 3.17 24.84
CA SER A 137 -6.42 3.25 26.07
C SER A 137 -6.69 4.59 26.74
N VAL A 138 -7.04 4.54 28.02
CA VAL A 138 -7.08 5.69 28.90
C VAL A 138 -5.64 5.93 29.37
N ASN A 139 -5.15 7.16 29.27
CA ASN A 139 -3.89 7.55 29.90
C ASN A 139 -4.03 7.52 31.43
#